data_AF-U1LVW1-F1
#
_entry.id   AF-U1LVW1-F1
#
_cell.length_a   1.000
_cell.length_b   1.000
_cell.length_c   1.000
_cell.angle_alpha   90.00
_cell.angle_beta   90.00
_cell.angle_gamma   90.00
#
_symmetry.space_group_name_H-M   'P 1'
#
loop_
_entity.id
_entity.type
_entity.pdbx_description
1 polymer ?
#
loop_
_entity_poly.entity_id
_entity_poly.type
_entity_poly.pdbx_seq_one_letter_code
_entity_poly.pdbx_strand_id
1 'polypeptide(L)'
;MNIKTFTLMFIVIYLVLSLPSMLGIGYVIDWIPQASLSQRIRGYVMEGLANGFQFKIIISAIVSVGLISLLSEYRVKKSLR
;
A
#
# COMPACT_ATOMS: atom_id res chain seq x y z
N MET A 1 11.97 4.16 17.37
CA MET A 1 11.10 4.23 16.16
C MET A 1 9.99 5.23 16.43
N ASN A 2 9.87 6.32 15.67
CA ASN A 2 8.76 7.25 15.85
C ASN A 2 7.49 6.60 15.28
N ILE A 3 6.46 6.44 16.11
CA ILE A 3 5.20 5.79 15.72
C ILE A 3 4.58 6.48 14.49
N LYS A 4 4.71 7.80 14.37
CA LYS A 4 4.22 8.57 13.22
C LYS A 4 4.92 8.16 11.92
N THR A 5 6.24 7.97 11.98
CA THR A 5 7.04 7.54 10.82
C THR A 5 6.69 6.10 10.43
N PHE A 6 6.49 5.22 11.41
CA PHE A 6 6.04 3.85 11.15
C PHE A 6 4.67 3.83 10.49
N THR A 7 3.67 4.51 11.06
CA THR A 7 2.32 4.57 10.51
C THR A 7 2.32 5.13 9.09
N LEU A 8 3.10 6.18 8.82
CA LEU A 8 3.19 6.77 7.49
C LEU A 8 3.80 5.80 6.47
N MET A 9 4.93 5.16 6.79
CA MET A 9 5.53 4.16 5.89
C MET A 9 4.62 2.96 5.67
N PHE A 10 3.98 2.49 6.73
CA PHE A 10 3.03 1.38 6.66
C PHE A 10 1.89 1.68 5.68
N ILE A 11 1.27 2.86 5.81
CA ILE A 11 0.19 3.28 4.91
C ILE A 11 0.70 3.38 3.46
N VAL A 12 1.87 3.99 3.25
CA VAL A 12 2.43 4.14 1.89
C VAL A 12 2.70 2.78 1.25
N ILE A 13 3.35 1.85 1.95
CA ILE A 13 3.65 0.52 1.42
C ILE A 13 2.35 -0.25 1.14
N TYR A 14 1.37 -0.17 2.04
CA TYR A 14 0.08 -0.81 1.86
C TYR A 14 -0.64 -0.32 0.59
N LEU A 15 -0.63 1.00 0.37
CA LEU A 15 -1.21 1.61 -0.83
C LEU A 15 -0.47 1.14 -2.08
N VAL A 16 0.87 1.12 -2.06
CA VAL A 16 1.68 0.63 -3.20
C VAL A 16 1.36 -0.83 -3.53
N LEU A 17 1.26 -1.70 -2.52
CA LEU A 17 0.87 -3.10 -2.70
C LEU A 17 -0.58 -3.25 -3.21
N SER A 18 -1.43 -2.26 -2.97
CA SER A 18 -2.82 -2.27 -3.43
C SER A 18 -2.97 -1.77 -4.87
N LEU A 19 -2.03 -0.97 -5.38
CA LEU A 19 -2.11 -0.39 -6.73
C LEU A 19 -2.38 -1.42 -7.84
N PRO A 20 -1.68 -2.57 -7.93
CA PRO A 20 -1.94 -3.54 -8.98
C PRO A 20 -3.39 -4.06 -8.95
N SER A 21 -3.94 -4.26 -7.75
CA SER A 21 -5.34 -4.67 -7.56
C SER A 21 -6.31 -3.52 -7.89
N MET A 22 -5.96 -2.28 -7.55
CA MET A 22 -6.79 -1.10 -7.83
C MET A 22 -6.82 -0.71 -9.32
N LEU A 23 -5.86 -1.16 -10.11
CA LEU A 23 -5.78 -0.88 -11.55
C LEU A 23 -6.52 -1.93 -12.40
N GLY A 24 -7.27 -2.84 -11.79
CA GLY A 24 -8.29 -3.60 -12.50
C GLY A 24 -7.80 -4.82 -13.30
N ILE A 25 -6.61 -5.38 -13.02
CA ILE A 25 -6.17 -6.62 -13.68
C ILE A 25 -7.09 -7.78 -13.22
N GLY A 26 -8.06 -8.15 -14.07
CA GLY A 26 -8.96 -9.30 -13.87
C GLY A 26 -10.25 -9.03 -13.09
N TYR A 27 -10.75 -7.78 -13.04
CA TYR A 27 -11.92 -7.43 -12.24
C TYR A 27 -13.28 -7.60 -12.96
N VAL A 28 -14.30 -7.99 -12.18
CA VAL A 28 -15.68 -8.27 -12.64
C VAL A 28 -16.48 -6.97 -12.93
N ILE A 29 -16.00 -5.82 -12.45
CA ILE A 29 -16.66 -4.51 -12.61
C ILE A 29 -16.79 -4.10 -14.09
N ASP A 30 -15.87 -4.53 -14.94
CA ASP A 30 -15.93 -4.28 -16.39
C ASP A 30 -17.18 -4.87 -17.06
N TRP A 31 -17.80 -5.87 -16.44
CA TRP A 31 -18.93 -6.62 -16.99
C TRP A 31 -20.29 -6.02 -16.61
N ILE A 32 -20.34 -4.95 -15.81
CA ILE A 32 -21.58 -4.27 -15.41
C ILE A 32 -21.97 -3.25 -16.50
N PRO A 33 -23.02 -3.52 -17.30
CA PRO A 33 -23.51 -2.55 -18.27
C PRO A 33 -24.08 -1.35 -17.51
N GLN A 34 -23.82 -0.14 -18.01
CA GLN A 34 -24.36 1.13 -17.48
C GLN A 34 -23.78 1.63 -16.13
N ALA A 35 -22.76 0.97 -15.55
CA ALA A 35 -22.07 1.52 -14.39
C ALA A 35 -21.37 2.85 -14.75
N SER A 36 -21.66 3.91 -13.98
CA SER A 36 -21.03 5.21 -14.18
C SER A 36 -19.54 5.14 -13.88
N LEU A 37 -18.75 6.04 -14.48
CA LEU A 37 -17.29 6.04 -14.33
C LEU A 37 -16.87 6.19 -12.85
N SER A 38 -17.61 6.99 -12.06
CA SER A 38 -17.36 7.13 -10.62
C SER A 38 -17.67 5.86 -9.83
N GLN A 39 -18.71 5.10 -10.20
CA GLN A 39 -19.01 3.81 -9.58
C GLN A 39 -17.92 2.78 -9.88
N ARG A 40 -17.41 2.75 -11.12
CA ARG A 40 -16.31 1.85 -11.51
C ARG A 40 -15.03 2.14 -10.75
N ILE A 41 -14.60 3.40 -10.71
CA ILE A 41 -13.41 3.82 -9.94
C ILE A 41 -13.56 3.44 -8.47
N ARG A 42 -14.72 3.73 -7.86
CA ARG A 42 -14.96 3.40 -6.46
C ARG A 42 -14.89 1.88 -6.21
N GLY A 43 -15.44 1.09 -7.12
CA GLY A 43 -15.35 -0.37 -7.06
C GLY A 43 -13.90 -0.86 -7.10
N TYR A 44 -13.13 -0.44 -8.11
CA TYR A 44 -11.72 -0.85 -8.23
C TYR A 44 -10.88 -0.44 -7.04
N VAL A 45 -11.08 0.79 -6.52
CA VAL A 45 -10.36 1.29 -5.35
C VAL A 45 -10.69 0.45 -4.11
N MET A 46 -11.97 0.22 -3.84
CA MET A 46 -12.41 -0.51 -2.65
C MET A 46 -12.01 -1.98 -2.71
N GLU A 47 -12.26 -2.66 -3.83
CA GLU A 47 -11.84 -4.04 -3.99
C GLU A 47 -10.33 -4.18 -4.04
N GLY A 48 -9.62 -3.25 -4.68
CA GLY A 48 -8.16 -3.29 -4.75
C GLY A 48 -7.51 -3.09 -3.37
N LEU A 49 -8.13 -2.31 -2.49
CA LEU A 49 -7.70 -2.16 -1.09
C LEU A 49 -8.06 -3.38 -0.24
N ALA A 50 -9.23 -3.98 -0.44
CA ALA A 50 -9.72 -5.09 0.38
C ALA A 50 -9.15 -6.46 -0.04
N ASN A 51 -8.85 -6.64 -1.32
CA ASN A 51 -8.35 -7.89 -1.86
C ASN A 51 -6.98 -8.23 -1.26
N GLY A 52 -6.86 -9.40 -0.64
CA GLY A 52 -5.62 -9.85 -0.02
C GLY A 52 -5.15 -8.96 1.14
N PHE A 53 -6.06 -8.24 1.81
CA PHE A 53 -5.69 -7.27 2.86
C PHE A 53 -4.82 -7.89 3.96
N GLN A 54 -5.05 -9.14 4.33
CA GLN A 54 -4.27 -9.86 5.35
C GLN A 54 -2.78 -9.92 5.00
N PHE A 55 -2.46 -10.35 3.77
CA PHE A 55 -1.08 -10.41 3.28
C PHE A 55 -0.47 -9.02 3.15
N LYS A 56 -1.24 -8.06 2.63
CA LYS A 56 -0.79 -6.67 2.48
C LYS A 56 -0.44 -6.04 3.82
N ILE A 57 -1.23 -6.27 4.88
CA ILE A 57 -0.95 -5.79 6.25
C ILE A 57 0.36 -6.38 6.75
N ILE A 58 0.54 -7.70 6.66
CA ILE A 58 1.74 -8.39 7.17
C ILE A 58 2.99 -7.88 6.44
N ILE A 59 2.96 -7.83 5.11
CA ILE A 59 4.09 -7.36 4.30
C ILE A 59 4.38 -5.88 4.61
N SER A 60 3.35 -5.04 4.69
CA SER A 60 3.52 -3.62 5.00
C SER A 60 4.16 -3.41 6.36
N ALA A 61 3.81 -4.21 7.37
CA ALA A 61 4.43 -4.15 8.69
C ALA A 61 5.92 -4.52 8.62
N ILE A 62 6.26 -5.66 8.00
CA ILE A 62 7.64 -6.15 7.89
C ILE A 62 8.51 -5.15 7.11
N VAL A 63 8.04 -4.71 5.94
CA VAL A 63 8.79 -3.77 5.07
C VAL A 63 8.96 -2.42 5.76
N SER A 64 7.96 -1.93 6.49
CA SER A 64 8.08 -0.66 7.25
C SER A 64 9.16 -0.75 8.31
N VAL A 65 9.18 -1.83 9.09
CA VAL A 65 10.23 -2.03 10.11
C VAL A 65 11.60 -2.11 9.43
N GLY A 66 11.73 -2.90 8.36
CA GLY A 66 12.99 -3.05 7.61
C GLY A 66 13.51 -1.73 7.04
N LEU A 67 12.66 -0.94 6.39
CA LEU A 67 13.03 0.35 5.83
C LEU A 67 13.42 1.37 6.90
N ILE A 68 12.71 1.42 8.03
CA ILE A 68 13.05 2.35 9.12
C ILE A 68 14.41 1.99 9.72
N SER A 69 14.67 0.71 9.95
CA SER A 69 15.98 0.24 10.44
C SER A 69 17.10 0.62 9.48
N LEU A 70 16.94 0.33 8.18
CA LEU A 70 17.93 0.71 7.15
C LEU A 70 18.18 2.22 7.10
N LEU A 71 17.11 3.03 7.11
CA LEU A 71 17.23 4.49 7.08
C LEU A 71 17.90 5.05 8.34
N SER A 72 17.72 4.39 9.49
CA SER A 72 18.37 4.80 10.73
C SER A 72 19.89 4.59 10.66
N GLU A 73 20.34 3.44 10.14
CA GLU A 73 21.77 3.15 9.95
C GLU A 73 22.43 4.12 8.95
N TYR A 74 21.73 4.43 7.85
CA TYR A 74 22.19 5.41 6.87
C TYR A 74 22.41 6.80 7.47
N ARG A 75 21.50 7.26 8.35
CA ARG A 75 21.64 8.56 9.03
C ARG A 75 22.84 8.57 9.97
N VAL A 76 23.05 7.50 10.73
CA VAL A 76 24.20 7.38 11.63
C VAL A 76 25.52 7.43 10.86
N LYS A 77 25.66 6.63 9.79
CA LYS A 77 26.87 6.63 8.94
C LYS A 77 27.14 7.99 8.30
N LYS A 78 26.09 8.69 7.85
CA LYS A 78 26.24 10.03 7.26
C LYS A 78 26.66 11.08 8.29
N SER A 79 26.22 10.98 9.54
CA SER A 79 26.59 11.91 10.61
C SER A 79 28.05 11.75 11.08
N LEU A 80 28.68 10.61 10.80
CA LEU A 80 30.07 10.30 11.19
C LEU A 80 31.09 10.65 10.09
N ARG A 81 30.63 11.08 8.91
CA ARG A 81 31.45 11.63 7.82
C ARG A 81 31.32 13.14 7.79
#